data_AF-A0A379AHT2-F1
#
_entry.id   AF-A0A379AHT2-F1
#
_cell.length_a   1.000
_cell.length_b   1.000
_cell.length_c   1.000
_cell.angle_alpha   90.00
_cell.angle_beta   90.00
_cell.angle_gamma   90.00
#
_symmetry.space_group_name_H-M   'P 1'
#
loop_
_entity.id
_entity.type
_entity.pdbx_description
1 polymer ?
#
loop_
_entity_poly.entity_id
_entity_poly.type
_entity_poly.pdbx_seq_one_letter_code
_entity_poly.pdbx_strand_id
1 'polypeptide(L)'
;MNALGVLIFFAQVPHVWGQSSLVWIFFAVTLAIVLLLPRLIKSVPSPLVAIVVVTAVALLMGYRMPNVGDEGPMSPGLPGFNSLLVPLNLQTLQIIWPTALSIAFVGLMESLLTAKLVDDLTDTPSQ
;
A
#
# COMPACT_ATOMS: atom_id res chain seq x y z
N MET A 1 5.15 14.67 2.58
CA MET A 1 5.75 13.40 3.04
C MET A 1 5.45 13.05 4.50
N ASN A 2 5.85 13.85 5.50
CA ASN A 2 5.69 13.47 6.93
C ASN A 2 4.23 13.20 7.37
N ALA A 3 3.28 14.08 7.02
CA ALA A 3 1.87 13.89 7.35
C ALA A 3 1.26 12.64 6.68
N LEU A 4 1.63 12.37 5.43
CA LEU A 4 1.18 11.19 4.69
C LEU A 4 1.70 9.90 5.33
N GLY A 5 2.95 9.87 5.77
CA GLY A 5 3.50 8.73 6.51
C GLY A 5 2.75 8.45 7.81
N VAL A 6 2.44 9.51 8.57
CA VAL A 6 1.65 9.39 9.81
C VAL A 6 0.22 8.92 9.52
N LEU A 7 -0.43 9.43 8.46
CA LEU A 7 -1.76 8.99 8.04
C LEU A 7 -1.78 7.51 7.62
N ILE A 8 -0.79 7.05 6.86
CA ILE A 8 -0.67 5.63 6.49
C ILE A 8 -0.51 4.79 7.75
N PHE A 9 0.37 5.19 8.68
CA PHE A 9 0.54 4.47 9.95
C PHE A 9 -0.78 4.38 10.72
N PHE A 10 -1.50 5.49 10.88
CA PHE A 10 -2.81 5.50 11.55
C PHE A 10 -3.86 4.67 10.81
N ALA A 11 -3.84 4.62 9.48
CA ALA A 11 -4.72 3.74 8.71
C ALA A 11 -4.43 2.26 8.97
N GLN A 12 -3.19 1.90 9.35
CA GLN A 12 -2.84 0.53 9.71
C GLN A 12 -3.21 0.16 11.16
N VAL A 13 -3.26 1.12 12.09
CA VAL A 13 -3.52 0.86 13.52
C VAL A 13 -4.76 -0.03 13.77
N PRO A 14 -5.93 0.20 13.13
CA PRO A 14 -7.12 -0.63 13.33
C PRO A 14 -6.93 -2.12 12.97
N HIS A 15 -5.96 -2.45 12.13
CA HIS A 15 -5.70 -3.83 11.70
C HIS A 15 -4.93 -4.64 12.75
N VAL A 16 -4.35 -3.99 13.76
CA VAL A 16 -3.59 -4.64 14.84
C VAL A 16 -4.23 -4.35 16.20
N TRP A 17 -4.75 -3.14 16.38
CA TRP A 17 -5.35 -2.70 17.63
C TRP A 17 -6.72 -3.35 17.85
N GLY A 18 -6.96 -3.86 19.07
CA GLY A 18 -8.21 -4.54 19.40
C GLY A 18 -8.37 -5.95 18.79
N GLN A 19 -7.37 -6.43 18.04
CA GLN A 19 -7.32 -7.78 17.50
C GLN A 19 -6.75 -8.79 18.51
N SER A 20 -6.91 -10.08 18.20
CA SER A 20 -6.36 -11.19 18.99
C SER A 20 -4.86 -11.04 19.25
N SER A 21 -4.38 -11.56 20.39
CA SER A 21 -2.95 -11.61 20.73
C SER A 21 -2.11 -12.29 19.65
N LEU A 22 -2.71 -13.22 18.90
CA LEU A 22 -2.06 -13.94 17.81
C LEU A 22 -1.76 -13.01 16.61
N VAL A 23 -2.61 -12.03 16.34
CA VAL A 23 -2.34 -10.99 15.30
C VAL A 23 -1.14 -10.14 15.68
N TRP A 24 -0.99 -9.79 16.97
CA TRP A 24 0.19 -9.08 17.48
C TRP A 24 1.48 -9.88 17.29
N ILE A 25 1.44 -11.20 17.52
CA ILE A 25 2.60 -12.07 17.29
C ILE A 25 2.99 -12.06 15.81
N PHE A 26 2.02 -12.21 14.92
CA PHE A 26 2.27 -12.22 13.47
C PHE A 26 2.78 -10.87 12.96
N PHE A 27 2.24 -9.76 13.49
CA PHE A 27 2.75 -8.42 13.22
C PHE A 27 4.21 -8.27 13.66
N ALA A 28 4.55 -8.70 14.89
CA ALA A 28 5.91 -8.63 15.41
C ALA A 28 6.89 -9.50 14.59
N VAL A 29 6.47 -10.71 14.20
CA VAL A 29 7.25 -11.61 13.33
C VAL A 29 7.48 -10.98 11.95
N THR A 30 6.44 -10.38 11.36
CA THR A 30 6.53 -9.68 10.08
C THR A 30 7.57 -8.56 10.15
N LEU A 31 7.51 -7.71 11.20
CA LEU A 31 8.48 -6.66 11.43
C LEU A 31 9.91 -7.21 11.64
N ALA A 32 10.05 -8.29 12.41
CA ALA A 32 11.34 -8.92 12.63
C ALA A 32 11.96 -9.42 11.32
N ILE A 33 11.18 -10.04 10.44
CA ILE A 33 11.64 -10.48 9.12
C ILE A 33 12.05 -9.28 8.27
N VAL A 34 11.18 -8.26 8.17
CA VAL A 34 11.45 -7.08 7.33
C VAL A 34 12.74 -6.35 7.75
N LEU A 35 13.00 -6.26 9.05
CA LEU A 35 14.14 -5.50 9.61
C LEU A 35 15.44 -6.32 9.72
N LEU A 36 15.36 -7.62 10.05
CA LEU A 36 16.54 -8.44 10.32
C LEU A 36 17.01 -9.23 9.10
N LEU A 37 16.09 -9.74 8.28
CA LEU A 37 16.44 -10.53 7.11
C LEU A 37 17.34 -9.83 6.08
N PRO A 38 17.18 -8.51 5.75
CA PRO A 38 18.05 -7.87 4.76
C PRO A 38 19.51 -7.77 5.22
N ARG A 39 19.80 -8.01 6.51
CA ARG A 39 21.17 -8.10 7.02
C ARG A 39 21.84 -9.44 6.68
N LEU A 40 21.06 -10.49 6.46
CA LEU A 40 21.55 -11.84 6.13
C LEU A 40 21.47 -12.12 4.62
N ILE A 41 20.38 -11.72 3.97
CA ILE A 41 20.10 -12.01 2.56
C ILE A 41 19.74 -10.70 1.85
N LYS A 42 20.53 -10.31 0.84
CA LYS A 42 20.35 -9.05 0.10
C LYS A 42 19.69 -9.22 -1.27
N SER A 43 19.65 -10.44 -1.81
CA SER A 43 19.16 -10.71 -3.17
C SER A 43 17.63 -10.78 -3.27
N VAL A 44 16.93 -10.93 -2.14
CA VAL A 44 15.47 -11.09 -2.11
C VAL A 44 14.87 -9.97 -1.26
N PRO A 45 13.83 -9.26 -1.74
CA PRO A 45 13.11 -8.26 -0.94
C PRO A 45 12.56 -8.86 0.36
N SER A 46 12.96 -8.32 1.50
CA SER A 46 12.50 -8.81 2.81
C SER A 46 10.97 -8.76 3.00
N PRO A 47 10.22 -7.78 2.46
CA PRO A 47 8.76 -7.79 2.57
C PRO A 47 8.10 -8.99 1.87
N LEU A 48 8.67 -9.44 0.74
CA LEU A 48 8.15 -10.60 0.01
C LEU A 48 8.30 -11.86 0.85
N VAL A 49 9.47 -12.06 1.47
CA VAL A 49 9.72 -13.21 2.34
C VAL A 49 8.79 -13.18 3.55
N ALA A 50 8.58 -12.01 4.16
CA ALA A 50 7.67 -11.86 5.29
C ALA A 50 6.25 -12.31 4.94
N ILE A 51 5.70 -11.86 3.80
CA ILE A 51 4.37 -12.25 3.31
C ILE A 51 4.29 -13.78 3.15
N VAL A 52 5.22 -14.38 2.40
CA VAL A 52 5.19 -15.83 2.11
C VAL A 52 5.27 -16.66 3.39
N VAL A 53 6.21 -16.34 4.28
CA VAL A 53 6.41 -17.09 5.53
C VAL A 53 5.20 -16.97 6.44
N VAL A 54 4.70 -15.76 6.66
CA VAL A 54 3.55 -15.51 7.53
C VAL A 54 2.28 -16.16 6.99
N THR A 55 2.02 -16.05 5.68
CA THR A 55 0.88 -16.73 5.05
C THR A 55 1.00 -18.24 5.16
N ALA A 56 2.16 -18.82 4.90
CA ALA A 56 2.37 -20.26 5.03
C ALA A 56 2.12 -20.74 6.48
N VAL A 57 2.65 -20.02 7.48
CA VAL A 57 2.44 -20.36 8.90
C VAL A 57 0.96 -20.23 9.27
N ALA A 58 0.28 -19.17 8.85
CA ALA A 58 -1.15 -18.98 9.12
C ALA A 58 -1.99 -20.14 8.57
N LEU A 59 -1.69 -20.58 7.34
CA LEU A 59 -2.36 -21.71 6.70
C LEU A 59 -2.08 -23.04 7.42
N LEU A 60 -0.82 -23.29 7.78
CA LEU A 60 -0.42 -24.52 8.49
C LEU A 60 -1.03 -24.63 9.89
N MET A 61 -1.18 -23.50 10.59
CA MET A 61 -1.84 -23.45 11.89
C MET A 61 -3.37 -23.54 11.79
N GLY A 62 -3.94 -23.47 10.58
CA GLY A 62 -5.39 -23.47 10.35
C GLY A 62 -6.11 -22.27 10.97
N TYR A 63 -5.38 -21.21 11.32
CA TYR A 63 -5.92 -20.08 12.05
C TYR A 63 -6.52 -19.05 11.09
N ARG A 64 -7.79 -18.71 11.32
CA ARG A 64 -8.50 -17.71 10.51
C ARG A 64 -8.33 -16.31 11.10
N MET A 65 -7.37 -15.57 10.55
CA MET A 65 -7.25 -14.12 10.76
C MET A 65 -8.14 -13.35 9.78
N PRO A 66 -8.50 -12.10 10.12
CA PRO A 66 -8.85 -11.10 9.11
C PRO A 66 -7.76 -11.11 8.02
N ASN A 67 -8.17 -11.30 6.78
CA ASN A 67 -7.28 -11.41 5.65
C ASN A 67 -7.71 -10.45 4.54
N VAL A 68 -6.84 -10.27 3.53
CA VAL A 68 -7.07 -9.30 2.44
C VAL A 68 -8.34 -9.61 1.63
N GLY A 69 -8.81 -10.85 1.62
CA GLY A 69 -10.07 -11.23 0.97
C GLY A 69 -11.31 -10.72 1.70
N ASP A 70 -11.20 -10.37 2.99
CA ASP A 70 -12.28 -9.79 3.77
C ASP A 70 -12.43 -8.27 3.52
N GLU A 71 -11.40 -7.63 2.96
CA GLU A 71 -11.36 -6.17 2.66
C GLU A 71 -12.06 -5.80 1.33
N GLY A 72 -12.47 -6.78 0.53
CA GLY A 72 -13.22 -6.53 -0.69
C GLY A 72 -13.20 -7.70 -1.68
N PRO A 73 -14.13 -7.70 -2.65
CA PRO A 73 -14.23 -8.78 -3.63
C PRO A 73 -13.01 -8.77 -4.56
N MET A 74 -12.21 -9.84 -4.49
CA MET A 74 -11.15 -10.11 -5.45
C MET A 74 -11.75 -10.78 -6.69
N SER A 75 -12.28 -9.99 -7.61
CA SER A 75 -12.85 -10.53 -8.86
C SER A 75 -11.73 -10.94 -9.82
N PRO A 76 -11.61 -12.23 -10.17
CA PRO A 76 -10.62 -12.67 -11.16
C PRO A 76 -11.06 -12.26 -12.57
N GLY A 77 -10.11 -11.80 -13.39
CA GLY A 77 -10.35 -11.46 -14.78
C GLY A 77 -9.72 -10.13 -15.19
N LEU A 78 -9.81 -9.83 -16.48
CA LEU A 78 -9.42 -8.51 -16.98
C LEU A 78 -10.47 -7.47 -16.58
N PRO A 79 -10.06 -6.25 -16.19
CA PRO A 79 -11.02 -5.17 -15.95
C PRO A 79 -11.76 -4.90 -17.28
N GLY A 80 -13.07 -5.12 -17.28
CA GLY A 80 -13.93 -4.81 -18.41
C GLY A 80 -14.21 -3.32 -18.54
N PHE A 81 -14.83 -2.93 -19.66
CA PHE A 81 -15.44 -1.61 -19.77
C PHE A 81 -16.63 -1.54 -18.80
N ASN A 82 -16.40 -0.89 -17.66
CA ASN A 82 -17.43 -0.66 -16.67
C ASN A 82 -18.27 0.56 -17.07
N SER A 83 -19.59 0.47 -16.90
CA SER A 83 -20.45 1.64 -17.01
C SER A 83 -20.15 2.63 -15.89
N LEU A 84 -20.33 3.92 -16.17
CA LEU A 84 -20.24 4.96 -15.16
C LEU A 84 -21.39 4.79 -14.18
N LEU A 85 -21.07 4.38 -12.95
CA LEU A 85 -22.03 4.25 -11.85
C LEU A 85 -22.52 5.60 -11.34
N VAL A 86 -21.79 6.68 -11.64
CA VAL A 86 -22.05 8.04 -11.18
C VAL A 86 -22.46 8.91 -12.38
N PRO A 87 -23.50 9.75 -12.24
CA PRO A 87 -23.96 10.61 -13.33
C PRO A 87 -22.90 11.65 -13.73
N LEU A 88 -22.70 11.81 -15.05
CA LEU A 88 -21.84 12.84 -15.62
C LEU A 88 -22.57 14.18 -15.70
N ASN A 89 -22.62 14.91 -14.58
CA ASN A 89 -23.23 16.22 -14.51
C ASN A 89 -22.35 17.22 -13.73
N LEU A 90 -22.72 18.51 -13.78
CA LEU A 90 -21.99 19.58 -13.10
C LEU A 90 -21.98 19.44 -11.57
N GLN A 91 -23.00 18.81 -11.00
CA GLN A 91 -23.06 18.56 -9.56
C GLN A 91 -21.96 17.57 -9.14
N THR A 92 -21.81 16.45 -9.86
CA THR A 92 -20.74 15.49 -9.63
C THR A 92 -19.37 16.17 -9.77
N LEU A 93 -19.21 17.02 -10.79
CA LEU A 93 -17.97 17.77 -10.98
C LEU A 93 -17.66 18.68 -9.79
N GLN A 94 -18.63 19.44 -9.28
CA GLN A 94 -18.44 20.31 -8.10
C GLN A 94 -18.03 19.53 -6.85
N ILE A 95 -18.53 18.30 -6.67
CA ILE A 95 -18.19 17.43 -5.54
C ILE A 95 -16.72 16.99 -5.62
N ILE A 96 -16.24 16.55 -6.79
CA ILE A 96 -14.90 16.01 -6.96
C ILE A 96 -13.84 17.06 -7.30
N TRP A 97 -14.25 18.26 -7.75
CA TRP A 97 -13.34 19.29 -8.24
C TRP A 97 -12.22 19.67 -7.24
N PRO A 98 -12.50 19.92 -5.94
CA PRO A 98 -11.46 20.31 -5.00
C PRO A 98 -10.46 19.19 -4.71
N THR A 99 -10.95 17.95 -4.60
CA THR A 99 -10.11 16.78 -4.29
C THR A 99 -9.29 16.36 -5.51
N ALA A 100 -9.87 16.38 -6.71
CA ALA A 100 -9.18 16.11 -7.96
C ALA A 100 -8.02 17.11 -8.19
N LEU A 101 -8.27 18.40 -7.97
CA LEU A 101 -7.24 19.43 -8.11
C LEU A 101 -6.08 19.21 -7.11
N SER A 102 -6.42 18.91 -5.85
CA SER A 102 -5.43 18.64 -4.80
C SER A 102 -4.55 17.43 -5.14
N ILE A 103 -5.15 16.31 -5.56
CA ILE A 103 -4.43 15.09 -5.94
C ILE A 103 -3.58 15.32 -7.20
N ALA A 104 -4.08 16.07 -8.18
CA ALA A 104 -3.31 16.41 -9.38
C ALA A 104 -2.04 17.17 -9.04
N PHE A 105 -2.11 18.20 -8.17
CA PHE A 105 -0.92 18.93 -7.74
C PHE A 105 0.07 18.05 -6.96
N VAL A 106 -0.41 17.20 -6.06
CA VAL A 106 0.47 16.25 -5.32
C VAL A 106 1.16 15.30 -6.29
N GLY A 107 0.43 14.72 -7.24
CA GLY A 107 1.00 13.83 -8.25
C GLY A 107 2.06 14.51 -9.13
N LEU A 108 1.81 15.76 -9.56
CA LEU A 108 2.77 16.54 -10.31
C LEU A 108 4.03 16.85 -9.50
N MET A 109 3.89 17.26 -8.23
CA MET A 109 5.04 17.54 -7.37
C MET A 109 5.90 16.29 -7.14
N GLU A 110 5.30 15.15 -6.84
CA GLU A 110 6.03 13.89 -6.63
C GLU A 110 6.69 13.38 -7.91
N SER A 111 6.02 13.51 -9.07
CA SER A 111 6.60 13.18 -10.38
C SER A 111 7.81 14.06 -10.69
N LEU A 112 7.75 15.36 -10.42
CA LEU A 112 8.86 16.29 -10.65
C LEU A 112 10.03 16.03 -9.70
N LEU A 113 9.77 15.74 -8.42
CA LEU A 113 10.82 15.38 -7.45
C LEU A 113 11.49 14.06 -7.83
N THR A 114 10.72 13.08 -8.28
CA THR A 114 11.25 11.79 -8.74
C THR A 114 12.08 11.97 -10.01
N ALA A 115 11.60 12.77 -10.97
CA ALA A 115 12.34 13.08 -12.18
C ALA A 115 13.69 13.74 -11.86
N LYS A 116 13.69 14.76 -10.98
CA LYS A 116 14.93 15.40 -10.53
C LYS A 116 15.89 14.45 -9.81
N LEU A 117 15.36 13.58 -8.94
CA LEU A 117 16.18 12.59 -8.25
C LEU A 117 16.82 11.60 -9.23
N VAL A 118 16.07 11.19 -10.27
CA VAL A 118 16.60 10.35 -11.34
C VAL A 118 17.69 11.10 -12.09
N ASP A 119 17.43 12.34 -12.52
CA ASP A 119 18.41 13.17 -13.23
C ASP A 119 19.72 13.34 -12.44
N ASP A 120 19.61 13.64 -11.14
CA ASP A 120 20.75 13.80 -10.22
C ASP A 120 21.54 12.48 -10.05
N LEU A 121 20.89 11.33 -10.14
CA LEU A 121 21.53 10.02 -10.06
C LEU A 121 22.18 9.57 -11.37
N THR A 122 21.72 10.07 -12.52
CA THR A 122 22.19 9.66 -13.86
C THR A 122 23.11 10.65 -14.56
N ASP A 123 23.42 11.82 -13.97
CA ASP A 123 24.28 12.88 -14.57
C ASP A 123 23.85 13.29 -16.00
N THR A 124 22.57 13.12 -16.35
CA THR A 124 22.00 13.52 -17.63
C THR A 124 20.81 14.46 -17.39
N PRO A 125 20.83 15.71 -17.88
CA PRO A 125 19.71 16.62 -17.70
C PRO A 125 18.50 16.13 -18.50
N SER A 126 17.35 15.92 -17.85
CA SER A 126 16.08 15.79 -18.54
C SER A 126 15.69 17.15 -19.15
N GLN A 127 15.30 17.12 -20.42
CA GLN A 127 14.67 18.25 -21.11
C GLN A 127 13.17 18.24 -20.85
#